data_AF-A0A2T2THC3-F1
#
_entry.id   AF-A0A2T2THC3-F1
#
_cell.length_a   1.000
_cell.length_b   1.000
_cell.length_c   1.000
_cell.angle_alpha   90.00
_cell.angle_beta   90.00
_cell.angle_gamma   90.00
#
_symmetry.space_group_name_H-M   'P 1'
#
loop_
_entity.id
_entity.type
_entity.pdbx_description
1 polymer ?
#
loop_
_entity_poly.entity_id
_entity_poly.type
_entity_poly.pdbx_seq_one_letter_code
_entity_poly.pdbx_strand_id
1 'polypeptide(L)'
;SPAIDGAAAQVTAPDDSAVVDSAGVDVSIEADNFETGVQTETERADAIANSSNGQHFHVIVDNQPYMANYEAGEPFDLGTLDPGPHTLVAFPSRSYHESVKGRDAYDLVNFYVGEESGEFMLGSMEPALIYSRPKGTYSGAGAERIMLDFYLHNVELGEDGYKARYTITDEQGSEVASITLMEWTPAFVTGLDSGTYEVNLQLIGSDGNVVPGPFNDTTREITVETEG
;
A
#
# COMPACT_ATOMS: atom_id res chain seq x y z
N SER A 1 10.22 -11.86 -0.29
CA SER A 1 10.31 -12.96 0.68
C SER A 1 9.47 -14.16 0.22
N PRO A 2 9.52 -15.33 0.88
CA PRO A 2 8.67 -16.46 0.49
C PRO A 2 7.18 -16.07 0.46
N ALA A 3 6.36 -16.77 -0.31
CA ALA A 3 4.91 -16.63 -0.18
C ALA A 3 4.44 -17.13 1.19
N ILE A 4 3.31 -16.61 1.68
CA ILE A 4 2.57 -17.24 2.80
C ILE A 4 1.33 -17.84 2.16
N ASP A 5 1.28 -19.16 2.05
CA ASP A 5 0.21 -19.85 1.34
C ASP A 5 -1.13 -19.65 2.06
N GLY A 6 -2.16 -19.27 1.30
CA GLY A 6 -3.51 -19.00 1.81
C GLY A 6 -3.64 -17.78 2.72
N ALA A 7 -2.60 -16.95 2.86
CA ALA A 7 -2.68 -15.74 3.68
C ALA A 7 -3.63 -14.72 3.05
N ALA A 8 -4.62 -14.22 3.80
CA ALA A 8 -5.52 -13.18 3.34
C ALA A 8 -5.96 -12.23 4.45
N ALA A 9 -6.31 -11.01 4.05
CA ALA A 9 -7.12 -10.10 4.84
C ALA A 9 -8.56 -10.16 4.32
N GLN A 10 -9.52 -10.27 5.23
CA GLN A 10 -10.95 -10.21 4.89
C GLN A 10 -11.61 -9.09 5.69
N VAL A 11 -12.16 -8.09 5.00
CA VAL A 11 -12.93 -7.04 5.66
C VAL A 11 -14.32 -7.60 5.99
N THR A 12 -14.68 -7.58 7.26
CA THR A 12 -15.97 -8.10 7.76
C THR A 12 -16.95 -7.00 8.14
N ALA A 13 -16.46 -5.77 8.29
CA ALA A 13 -17.26 -4.56 8.42
C ALA A 13 -16.42 -3.34 8.00
N PRO A 14 -17.01 -2.33 7.32
CA PRO A 14 -18.38 -2.34 6.79
C PRO A 14 -18.56 -3.35 5.65
N ASP A 15 -19.81 -3.74 5.37
CA ASP A 15 -20.14 -4.52 4.17
C ASP A 15 -19.93 -3.67 2.90
N ASP A 16 -19.67 -4.32 1.76
CA ASP A 16 -19.63 -3.62 0.48
C ASP A 16 -20.98 -2.94 0.18
N SER A 17 -20.89 -1.71 -0.31
CA SER A 17 -21.97 -0.75 -0.53
C SER A 17 -22.76 -0.35 0.72
N ALA A 18 -22.29 -0.64 1.94
CA ALA A 18 -22.95 -0.19 3.16
C ALA A 18 -22.96 1.34 3.28
N VAL A 19 -23.95 1.88 4.00
CA VAL A 19 -23.98 3.29 4.41
C VAL A 19 -23.75 3.34 5.92
N VAL A 20 -22.63 3.91 6.34
CA VAL A 20 -22.24 4.04 7.75
C VAL A 20 -22.48 5.45 8.26
N ASP A 21 -22.64 5.58 9.58
CA ASP A 21 -22.78 6.88 10.23
C ASP A 21 -21.45 7.65 10.19
N SER A 22 -21.50 8.98 10.13
CA SER A 22 -20.32 9.85 10.02
C SER A 22 -19.59 10.10 11.35
N ALA A 23 -20.07 9.54 12.44
CA ALA A 23 -19.49 9.70 13.78
C ALA A 23 -18.34 8.70 14.01
N GLY A 24 -17.29 8.79 13.19
CA GLY A 24 -16.15 7.86 13.19
C GLY A 24 -16.49 6.55 12.47
N VAL A 25 -15.56 6.08 11.64
CA VAL A 25 -15.73 4.84 10.87
C VAL A 25 -14.71 3.82 11.35
N ASP A 26 -15.20 2.67 11.79
CA ASP A 26 -14.34 1.52 12.09
C ASP A 26 -14.35 0.53 10.92
N VAL A 27 -13.23 -0.18 10.75
CA VAL A 27 -13.15 -1.38 9.91
C VAL A 27 -12.81 -2.59 10.78
N SER A 28 -13.42 -3.74 10.54
CA SER A 28 -13.02 -5.03 11.13
C SER A 28 -12.41 -5.90 10.05
N ILE A 29 -11.24 -6.48 10.34
CA ILE A 29 -10.47 -7.26 9.37
C ILE A 29 -10.07 -8.59 10.01
N GLU A 30 -10.56 -9.69 9.45
CA GLU A 30 -10.16 -11.05 9.82
C GLU A 30 -8.91 -11.49 9.05
N ALA A 31 -8.14 -12.38 9.66
CA ALA A 31 -6.94 -12.96 9.08
C ALA A 31 -7.17 -14.43 8.71
N ASP A 32 -6.88 -14.80 7.48
CA ASP A 32 -6.77 -16.21 7.06
C ASP A 32 -5.29 -16.56 6.88
N ASN A 33 -4.85 -17.69 7.44
CA ASN A 33 -3.46 -18.21 7.38
C ASN A 33 -2.37 -17.14 7.59
N PHE A 34 -2.67 -16.15 8.42
CA PHE A 34 -1.83 -15.02 8.73
C PHE A 34 -2.01 -14.67 10.21
N GLU A 35 -0.92 -14.29 10.89
CA GLU A 35 -0.94 -13.97 12.31
C GLU A 35 -0.42 -12.54 12.50
N THR A 36 -1.29 -11.64 12.97
CA THR A 36 -0.89 -10.26 13.28
C THR A 36 -0.12 -10.20 14.60
N GLY A 37 0.63 -9.13 14.84
CA GLY A 37 1.39 -8.92 16.08
C GLY A 37 2.72 -9.68 16.18
N VAL A 38 2.93 -10.73 15.37
CA VAL A 38 4.14 -11.56 15.45
C VAL A 38 5.25 -11.08 14.50
N GLN A 39 6.50 -11.23 14.93
CA GLN A 39 7.65 -10.89 14.08
C GLN A 39 7.80 -11.85 12.90
N THR A 40 8.23 -11.34 11.75
CA THR A 40 8.52 -12.19 10.58
C THR A 40 9.98 -12.65 10.61
N GLU A 41 10.21 -13.96 10.72
CA GLU A 41 11.56 -14.54 10.71
C GLU A 41 12.07 -14.76 9.28
N THR A 42 12.75 -13.76 8.73
CA THR A 42 13.45 -13.86 7.42
C THR A 42 14.74 -13.06 7.45
N GLU A 43 15.71 -13.39 6.58
CA GLU A 43 16.94 -12.59 6.41
C GLU A 43 16.64 -11.11 6.10
N ARG A 44 15.49 -10.83 5.46
CA ARG A 44 15.07 -9.46 5.14
C ARG A 44 14.68 -8.65 6.38
N ALA A 45 14.17 -9.30 7.42
CA ALA A 45 13.76 -8.63 8.66
C ALA A 45 14.94 -7.95 9.38
N ASP A 46 16.16 -8.42 9.14
CA ASP A 46 17.40 -7.87 9.69
C ASP A 46 18.06 -6.81 8.77
N ALA A 47 17.53 -6.61 7.56
CA ALA A 47 18.18 -5.82 6.50
C ALA A 47 17.52 -4.47 6.21
N ILE A 48 16.34 -4.21 6.78
CA ILE A 48 15.54 -2.99 6.55
C ILE A 48 14.75 -2.64 7.81
N ALA A 49 14.15 -1.44 7.82
CA ALA A 49 13.26 -1.01 8.90
C ALA A 49 12.17 -2.05 9.18
N ASN A 50 12.13 -2.52 10.43
CA ASN A 50 11.23 -3.58 10.89
C ASN A 50 10.38 -3.06 12.05
N SER A 51 9.06 -3.22 11.97
CA SER A 51 8.14 -2.79 13.03
C SER A 51 8.28 -3.70 14.24
N SER A 52 8.48 -3.12 15.42
CA SER A 52 8.48 -3.85 16.69
C SER A 52 7.13 -4.50 17.00
N ASN A 53 6.04 -3.99 16.42
CA ASN A 53 4.68 -4.47 16.63
C ASN A 53 4.34 -5.70 15.76
N GLY A 54 5.25 -6.13 14.89
CA GLY A 54 5.09 -7.35 14.12
C GLY A 54 4.25 -7.20 12.86
N GLN A 55 3.80 -8.34 12.35
CA GLN A 55 2.91 -8.48 11.19
C GLN A 55 1.60 -7.74 11.40
N HIS A 56 1.07 -7.17 10.33
CA HIS A 56 -0.11 -6.31 10.41
C HIS A 56 -0.79 -6.19 9.05
N PHE A 57 -1.98 -5.62 9.02
CA PHE A 57 -2.61 -5.20 7.79
C PHE A 57 -2.19 -3.78 7.43
N HIS A 58 -1.89 -3.56 6.15
CA HIS A 58 -1.97 -2.21 5.60
C HIS A 58 -3.42 -1.95 5.22
N VAL A 59 -4.00 -0.90 5.81
CA VAL A 59 -5.36 -0.43 5.54
C VAL A 59 -5.27 0.90 4.80
N ILE A 60 -5.71 0.95 3.56
CA ILE A 60 -5.66 2.14 2.70
C ILE A 60 -7.08 2.57 2.41
N VAL A 61 -7.42 3.79 2.82
CA VAL A 61 -8.67 4.45 2.45
C VAL A 61 -8.36 5.51 1.42
N ASP A 62 -9.11 5.53 0.33
CA ASP A 62 -9.11 6.59 -0.66
C ASP A 62 -7.74 6.97 -1.23
N ASN A 63 -6.95 5.96 -1.56
CA ASN A 63 -5.57 6.14 -2.04
C ASN A 63 -4.78 7.12 -1.14
N GLN A 64 -5.01 7.10 0.17
CA GLN A 64 -4.19 7.80 1.16
C GLN A 64 -3.07 6.87 1.67
N PRO A 65 -2.04 7.40 2.35
CA PRO A 65 -1.02 6.56 2.95
C PRO A 65 -1.64 5.53 3.90
N TYR A 66 -1.19 4.28 3.83
CA TYR A 66 -1.76 3.19 4.62
C TYR A 66 -1.76 3.48 6.13
N MET A 67 -2.69 2.90 6.86
CA MET A 67 -2.66 2.76 8.32
C MET A 67 -2.27 1.31 8.67
N ALA A 68 -1.56 1.13 9.77
CA ALA A 68 -1.11 -0.20 10.20
C ALA A 68 -2.07 -0.75 11.27
N ASN A 69 -2.85 -1.77 10.92
CA ASN A 69 -3.71 -2.48 11.87
C ASN A 69 -3.02 -3.77 12.36
N TYR A 70 -2.71 -3.85 13.65
CA TYR A 70 -2.01 -4.98 14.27
C TYR A 70 -2.95 -6.00 14.92
N GLU A 71 -4.25 -5.74 14.94
CA GLU A 71 -5.24 -6.52 15.69
C GLU A 71 -6.30 -7.07 14.72
N ALA A 72 -6.17 -8.34 14.34
CA ALA A 72 -7.17 -9.02 13.53
C ALA A 72 -8.45 -9.28 14.35
N GLY A 73 -9.61 -9.14 13.70
CA GLY A 73 -10.93 -9.36 14.30
C GLY A 73 -11.43 -8.23 15.21
N GLU A 74 -10.59 -7.24 15.52
CA GLU A 74 -10.96 -6.09 16.35
C GLU A 74 -11.30 -4.85 15.49
N PRO A 75 -12.23 -3.99 15.95
CA PRO A 75 -12.53 -2.73 15.27
C PRO A 75 -11.29 -1.82 15.21
N PHE A 76 -10.96 -1.36 14.01
CA PHE A 76 -9.86 -0.45 13.72
C PHE A 76 -10.42 0.91 13.26
N ASP A 77 -10.14 1.95 14.05
CA ASP A 77 -10.60 3.32 13.82
C ASP A 77 -9.92 3.93 12.58
N LEU A 78 -10.72 4.21 11.54
CA LEU A 78 -10.30 4.95 10.34
C LEU A 78 -10.35 6.48 10.55
N GLY A 79 -10.85 6.93 11.69
CA GLY A 79 -11.09 8.32 12.02
C GLY A 79 -12.37 8.87 11.40
N THR A 80 -12.41 10.20 11.25
CA THR A 80 -13.52 10.90 10.61
C THR A 80 -13.30 10.95 9.10
N LEU A 81 -14.24 10.38 8.36
CA LEU A 81 -14.31 10.47 6.91
C LEU A 81 -15.36 11.50 6.48
N ASP A 82 -15.12 12.17 5.36
CA ASP A 82 -16.09 13.11 4.77
C ASP A 82 -17.34 12.37 4.28
N PRO A 83 -18.52 12.99 4.23
CA PRO A 83 -19.69 12.34 3.65
C PRO A 83 -19.51 12.00 2.16
N GLY A 84 -19.91 10.80 1.76
CA GLY A 84 -19.82 10.33 0.37
C GLY A 84 -19.22 8.92 0.23
N PRO A 85 -18.70 8.57 -0.97
CA PRO A 85 -18.19 7.24 -1.27
C PRO A 85 -16.72 7.10 -0.85
N HIS A 86 -16.38 5.95 -0.29
CA HIS A 86 -15.03 5.58 0.11
C HIS A 86 -14.64 4.21 -0.44
N THR A 87 -13.36 4.09 -0.82
CA THR A 87 -12.75 2.83 -1.24
C THR A 87 -11.69 2.43 -0.21
N LEU A 88 -11.90 1.30 0.44
CA LEU A 88 -10.95 0.68 1.37
C LEU A 88 -10.26 -0.51 0.71
N VAL A 89 -8.95 -0.59 0.88
CA VAL A 89 -8.13 -1.74 0.49
C VAL A 89 -7.35 -2.22 1.71
N ALA A 90 -7.42 -3.52 2.01
CA ALA A 90 -6.68 -4.13 3.09
C ALA A 90 -5.87 -5.34 2.62
N PHE A 91 -4.59 -5.43 3.00
CA PHE A 91 -3.76 -6.61 2.74
C PHE A 91 -2.79 -6.90 3.89
N PRO A 92 -2.42 -8.18 4.10
CA PRO A 92 -1.44 -8.58 5.08
C PRO A 92 -0.04 -8.10 4.67
N SER A 93 0.69 -7.61 5.66
CA SER A 93 2.03 -7.09 5.54
C SER A 93 2.93 -7.70 6.61
N ARG A 94 4.14 -8.06 6.19
CA ARG A 94 5.18 -8.59 7.07
C ARG A 94 5.56 -7.57 8.14
N SER A 95 6.27 -7.99 9.18
CA SER A 95 6.67 -7.06 10.26
C SER A 95 7.50 -5.88 9.75
N TYR A 96 8.26 -6.09 8.68
CA TYR A 96 9.02 -5.06 7.97
C TYR A 96 8.28 -4.45 6.77
N HIS A 97 6.95 -4.58 6.75
CA HIS A 97 6.00 -3.95 5.83
C HIS A 97 6.03 -4.36 4.36
N GLU A 98 6.73 -5.43 4.00
CA GLU A 98 6.52 -6.05 2.69
C GLU A 98 5.13 -6.67 2.67
N SER A 99 4.29 -6.27 1.72
CA SER A 99 2.99 -6.89 1.51
C SER A 99 3.10 -8.35 1.11
N VAL A 100 2.19 -9.17 1.61
CA VAL A 100 2.01 -10.56 1.20
C VAL A 100 1.20 -10.56 -0.10
N LYS A 101 1.88 -10.89 -1.20
CA LYS A 101 1.31 -10.81 -2.55
C LYS A 101 0.39 -12.01 -2.82
N GLY A 102 -0.81 -11.75 -3.30
CA GLY A 102 -1.74 -12.77 -3.76
C GLY A 102 -3.01 -12.15 -4.32
N ARG A 103 -3.58 -12.73 -5.38
CA ARG A 103 -4.84 -12.23 -5.95
C ARG A 103 -6.00 -12.31 -4.94
N ASP A 104 -5.95 -13.32 -4.08
CA ASP A 104 -6.95 -13.59 -3.04
C ASP A 104 -6.45 -13.20 -1.64
N ALA A 105 -5.29 -12.55 -1.54
CA ALA A 105 -4.66 -12.24 -0.25
C ALA A 105 -5.09 -10.87 0.31
N TYR A 106 -5.89 -10.11 -0.42
CA TYR A 106 -6.34 -8.77 -0.03
C TYR A 106 -7.83 -8.64 -0.24
N ASP A 107 -8.40 -7.60 0.37
CA ASP A 107 -9.80 -7.24 0.19
C ASP A 107 -9.95 -5.79 -0.26
N LEU A 108 -11.04 -5.53 -0.98
CA LEU A 108 -11.47 -4.21 -1.43
C LEU A 108 -12.95 -4.05 -1.10
N VAL A 109 -13.25 -3.07 -0.27
CA VAL A 109 -14.62 -2.73 0.13
C VAL A 109 -14.90 -1.29 -0.24
N ASN A 110 -16.00 -1.09 -0.94
CA ASN A 110 -16.55 0.23 -1.22
C ASN A 110 -17.72 0.49 -0.27
N PHE A 111 -17.78 1.65 0.38
CA PHE A 111 -18.88 1.98 1.29
C PHE A 111 -19.13 3.49 1.30
N TYR A 112 -20.28 3.90 1.82
CA TYR A 112 -20.68 5.30 1.90
C TYR A 112 -20.69 5.78 3.35
N VAL A 113 -20.34 7.04 3.57
CA VAL A 113 -20.46 7.71 4.87
C VAL A 113 -21.56 8.76 4.78
N GLY A 114 -22.62 8.58 5.56
CA GLY A 114 -23.74 9.54 5.71
C GLY A 114 -24.65 9.74 4.50
N GLU A 115 -24.15 9.64 3.26
CA GLU A 115 -24.90 9.83 2.02
C GLU A 115 -24.47 8.82 0.94
N GLU A 116 -25.45 8.10 0.39
CA GLU A 116 -25.27 7.19 -0.74
C GLU A 116 -25.25 7.97 -2.07
N SER A 117 -24.21 8.77 -2.30
CA SER A 117 -24.04 9.54 -3.53
C SER A 117 -22.57 9.67 -3.92
N GLY A 118 -22.32 9.80 -5.23
CA GLY A 118 -20.97 9.86 -5.81
C GLY A 118 -20.50 8.53 -6.40
N GLU A 119 -19.24 8.51 -6.84
CA GLU A 119 -18.60 7.33 -7.45
C GLU A 119 -17.42 6.88 -6.59
N PHE A 120 -17.28 5.57 -6.41
CA PHE A 120 -16.12 4.97 -5.76
C PHE A 120 -14.86 5.19 -6.60
N MET A 121 -13.71 5.28 -5.94
CA MET A 121 -12.46 5.48 -6.65
C MET A 121 -11.94 4.22 -7.33
N LEU A 122 -12.36 3.04 -6.88
CA LEU A 122 -11.96 1.80 -7.51
C LEU A 122 -13.10 0.79 -7.54
N GLY A 123 -13.53 0.43 -8.74
CA GLY A 123 -14.43 -0.67 -8.98
C GLY A 123 -13.70 -2.01 -9.12
N SER A 124 -14.42 -3.12 -8.89
CA SER A 124 -13.86 -4.49 -8.89
C SER A 124 -13.24 -4.97 -10.21
N MET A 125 -13.47 -4.26 -11.32
CA MET A 125 -12.98 -4.60 -12.66
C MET A 125 -11.95 -3.60 -13.18
N GLU A 126 -11.57 -2.60 -12.41
CA GLU A 126 -10.66 -1.56 -12.88
C GLU A 126 -9.21 -1.97 -12.62
N PRO A 127 -8.31 -1.91 -13.61
CA PRO A 127 -6.90 -2.19 -13.37
C PRO A 127 -6.31 -1.09 -12.47
N ALA A 128 -5.78 -1.48 -11.32
CA ALA A 128 -5.19 -0.53 -10.39
C ALA A 128 -3.87 -1.00 -9.76
N LEU A 129 -3.03 0.00 -9.49
CA LEU A 129 -1.76 -0.12 -8.79
C LEU A 129 -1.85 0.62 -7.45
N ILE A 130 -2.00 -0.12 -6.36
CA ILE A 130 -2.23 0.45 -5.03
C ILE A 130 -0.89 0.77 -4.37
N TYR A 131 -0.63 2.05 -4.13
CA TYR A 131 0.61 2.52 -3.50
C TYR A 131 0.68 2.08 -2.03
N SER A 132 1.65 1.23 -1.68
CA SER A 132 1.88 0.85 -0.28
C SER A 132 3.03 1.62 0.35
N ARG A 133 4.19 1.66 -0.30
CA ARG A 133 5.43 2.23 0.23
C ARG A 133 6.28 2.84 -0.89
N PRO A 134 7.12 3.84 -0.57
CA PRO A 134 7.46 4.38 0.76
C PRO A 134 6.53 5.51 1.27
N LYS A 135 6.61 5.83 2.57
CA LYS A 135 5.93 7.02 3.15
C LYS A 135 6.68 7.55 4.37
N GLY A 136 6.52 8.84 4.65
CA GLY A 136 7.00 9.45 5.88
C GLY A 136 8.52 9.55 5.95
N THR A 137 9.06 9.50 7.18
CA THR A 137 10.49 9.68 7.43
C THR A 137 11.22 8.35 7.57
N TYR A 138 12.37 8.24 6.94
CA TYR A 138 13.32 7.14 7.06
C TYR A 138 14.62 7.68 7.66
N SER A 139 15.01 7.18 8.83
CA SER A 139 16.19 7.67 9.56
C SER A 139 17.17 6.54 9.91
N GLY A 140 18.45 6.88 10.04
CA GLY A 140 19.51 5.95 10.43
C GLY A 140 19.60 4.73 9.51
N ALA A 141 19.70 3.52 10.08
CA ALA A 141 19.73 2.28 9.30
C ALA A 141 18.50 2.07 8.39
N GLY A 142 17.35 2.65 8.74
CA GLY A 142 16.15 2.60 7.90
C GLY A 142 16.25 3.42 6.61
N ALA A 143 17.14 4.43 6.58
CA ALA A 143 17.40 5.28 5.42
C ALA A 143 18.34 4.63 4.40
N GLU A 144 19.18 3.66 4.81
CA GLU A 144 20.18 3.04 3.93
C GLU A 144 19.54 2.24 2.79
N ARG A 145 18.38 1.65 3.04
CA ARG A 145 17.64 0.80 2.10
C ARG A 145 16.14 0.95 2.27
N ILE A 146 15.54 1.77 1.41
CA ILE A 146 14.11 2.09 1.43
C ILE A 146 13.37 1.16 0.48
N MET A 147 12.38 0.44 1.00
CA MET A 147 11.51 -0.43 0.22
C MET A 147 10.48 0.38 -0.57
N LEU A 148 10.31 0.01 -1.83
CA LEU A 148 9.24 0.44 -2.71
C LEU A 148 8.28 -0.74 -2.86
N ASP A 149 7.03 -0.58 -2.46
CA ASP A 149 6.06 -1.67 -2.47
C ASP A 149 4.66 -1.21 -2.88
N PHE A 150 3.93 -2.11 -3.53
CA PHE A 150 2.61 -1.84 -4.11
C PHE A 150 1.75 -3.10 -4.21
N TYR A 151 0.44 -2.92 -4.27
CA TYR A 151 -0.50 -4.00 -4.54
C TYR A 151 -1.10 -3.87 -5.95
N LEU A 152 -1.59 -4.99 -6.51
CA LEU A 152 -2.22 -5.02 -7.82
C LEU A 152 -3.70 -5.40 -7.66
N HIS A 153 -4.56 -4.67 -8.34
CA HIS A 153 -5.98 -5.00 -8.51
C HIS A 153 -6.31 -5.15 -9.99
N ASN A 154 -6.90 -6.30 -10.35
CA ASN A 154 -7.32 -6.65 -11.71
C ASN A 154 -6.28 -6.35 -12.81
N VAL A 155 -5.00 -6.61 -12.51
CA VAL A 155 -3.89 -6.36 -13.43
C VAL A 155 -2.78 -7.39 -13.25
N GLU A 156 -2.09 -7.70 -14.34
CA GLU A 156 -0.92 -8.58 -14.36
C GLU A 156 0.23 -7.86 -15.05
N LEU A 157 1.40 -7.81 -14.39
CA LEU A 157 2.58 -7.18 -14.94
C LEU A 157 3.31 -8.12 -15.90
N GLY A 158 3.96 -7.56 -16.92
CA GLY A 158 4.74 -8.35 -17.87
C GLY A 158 5.54 -7.50 -18.86
N GLU A 159 6.43 -8.15 -19.61
CA GLU A 159 7.31 -7.49 -20.57
C GLU A 159 6.53 -6.76 -21.70
N ASP A 160 5.50 -7.45 -22.23
CA ASP A 160 4.60 -6.94 -23.27
C ASP A 160 3.26 -6.41 -22.72
N GLY A 161 3.10 -6.41 -21.39
CA GLY A 161 1.86 -6.05 -20.70
C GLY A 161 1.98 -4.77 -19.87
N TYR A 162 1.30 -4.76 -18.74
CA TYR A 162 1.40 -3.66 -17.78
C TYR A 162 2.75 -3.67 -17.06
N LYS A 163 3.21 -2.48 -16.65
CA LYS A 163 4.44 -2.31 -15.87
C LYS A 163 4.17 -1.36 -14.71
N ALA A 164 4.79 -1.60 -13.56
CA ALA A 164 4.83 -0.61 -12.49
C ALA A 164 6.11 0.21 -12.65
N ARG A 165 6.03 1.54 -12.55
CA ARG A 165 7.20 2.41 -12.63
C ARG A 165 7.26 3.33 -11.42
N TYR A 166 8.37 3.28 -10.70
CA TYR A 166 8.74 4.29 -9.72
C TYR A 166 9.66 5.33 -10.36
N THR A 167 9.44 6.58 -10.03
CA THR A 167 10.34 7.70 -10.31
C THR A 167 10.53 8.48 -9.02
N ILE A 168 11.78 8.75 -8.65
CA ILE A 168 12.15 9.48 -7.44
C ILE A 168 12.82 10.78 -7.85
N THR A 169 12.31 11.90 -7.39
CA THR A 169 12.85 13.24 -7.63
C THR A 169 13.24 13.92 -6.33
N ASP A 170 14.35 14.66 -6.34
CA ASP A 170 14.76 15.51 -5.23
C ASP A 170 13.92 16.81 -5.15
N GLU A 171 14.14 17.62 -4.11
CA GLU A 171 13.47 18.92 -3.93
C GLU A 171 13.71 19.91 -5.09
N GLN A 172 14.75 19.70 -5.91
CA GLN A 172 15.01 20.52 -7.10
C GLN A 172 14.29 19.99 -8.36
N GLY A 173 13.56 18.88 -8.24
CA GLY A 173 12.86 18.21 -9.33
C GLY A 173 13.77 17.37 -10.22
N SER A 174 14.99 17.06 -9.79
CA SER A 174 15.90 16.19 -10.55
C SER A 174 15.57 14.74 -10.28
N GLU A 175 15.43 13.93 -11.34
CA GLU A 175 15.28 12.48 -11.19
C GLU A 175 16.58 11.88 -10.64
N VAL A 176 16.51 11.28 -9.46
CA VAL A 176 17.64 10.62 -8.80
C VAL A 176 17.58 9.09 -8.92
N ALA A 177 16.40 8.53 -9.16
CA ALA A 177 16.21 7.11 -9.44
C ALA A 177 14.95 6.85 -10.25
N SER A 178 14.98 5.83 -11.11
CA SER A 178 13.79 5.26 -11.74
C SER A 178 13.89 3.75 -11.82
N ILE A 179 12.80 3.06 -11.51
CA ILE A 179 12.72 1.59 -11.44
C ILE A 179 11.45 1.16 -12.13
N THR A 180 11.58 0.33 -13.17
CA THR A 180 10.44 -0.30 -13.85
C THR A 180 10.38 -1.78 -13.51
N LEU A 181 9.20 -2.25 -13.10
CA LEU A 181 8.93 -3.60 -12.67
C LEU A 181 7.93 -4.26 -13.62
N MET A 182 8.30 -5.44 -14.10
CA MET A 182 7.47 -6.32 -14.94
C MET A 182 6.94 -7.53 -14.15
N GLU A 183 7.26 -7.61 -12.87
CA GLU A 183 6.83 -8.66 -11.95
C GLU A 183 6.28 -8.03 -10.68
N TRP A 184 5.35 -8.71 -10.02
CA TRP A 184 4.76 -8.25 -8.77
C TRP A 184 5.69 -8.54 -7.58
N THR A 185 6.74 -7.75 -7.47
CA THR A 185 7.78 -7.86 -6.45
C THR A 185 8.10 -6.48 -5.88
N PRO A 186 8.49 -6.36 -4.59
CA PRO A 186 9.01 -5.10 -4.08
C PRO A 186 10.33 -4.73 -4.76
N ALA A 187 10.61 -3.43 -4.83
CA ALA A 187 11.90 -2.89 -5.20
C ALA A 187 12.54 -2.14 -4.02
N PHE A 188 13.76 -1.67 -4.21
CA PHE A 188 14.49 -0.93 -3.19
C PHE A 188 15.30 0.19 -3.82
N VAL A 189 15.34 1.33 -3.12
CA VAL A 189 16.28 2.41 -3.38
C VAL A 189 17.28 2.48 -2.22
N THR A 190 18.54 2.75 -2.55
CA THR A 190 19.65 2.84 -1.58
C THR A 190 20.50 4.06 -1.91
N GLY A 191 21.19 4.61 -0.92
CA GLY A 191 22.15 5.70 -1.14
C GLY A 191 21.49 7.05 -1.46
N LEU A 192 20.28 7.28 -0.98
CA LEU A 192 19.71 8.62 -0.92
C LEU A 192 20.41 9.40 0.20
N ASP A 193 20.83 10.63 -0.11
CA ASP A 193 21.36 11.55 0.89
C ASP A 193 20.24 12.07 1.80
N SER A 194 20.61 12.73 2.90
CA SER A 194 19.62 13.40 3.74
C SER A 194 18.88 14.49 2.95
N GLY A 195 17.55 14.45 2.95
CA GLY A 195 16.72 15.38 2.18
C GLY A 195 15.28 14.91 2.00
N THR A 196 14.49 15.70 1.27
CA THR A 196 13.11 15.37 0.91
C THR A 196 13.06 14.87 -0.53
N TYR A 197 12.23 13.87 -0.79
CA TYR A 197 12.06 13.29 -2.11
C TYR A 197 10.58 13.08 -2.43
N GLU A 198 10.20 13.32 -3.67
CA GLU A 198 8.93 12.86 -4.22
C GLU A 198 9.14 11.48 -4.88
N VAL A 199 8.29 10.53 -4.51
CA VAL A 199 8.27 9.18 -5.06
C VAL A 199 6.95 8.97 -5.78
N ASN A 200 7.01 9.02 -7.11
CA ASN A 200 5.87 8.78 -7.99
C ASN A 200 5.82 7.31 -8.40
N LEU A 201 4.66 6.69 -8.28
CA LEU A 201 4.36 5.33 -8.72
C LEU A 201 3.28 5.36 -9.80
N GLN A 202 3.57 4.75 -10.94
CA GLN A 202 2.67 4.71 -12.09
C GLN A 202 2.42 3.29 -12.59
N LEU A 203 1.17 3.02 -12.96
CA LEU A 203 0.81 1.87 -13.78
C LEU A 203 0.93 2.25 -15.25
N ILE A 204 1.86 1.63 -15.96
CA ILE A 204 2.13 1.86 -17.37
C ILE A 204 1.46 0.76 -18.20
N GLY A 205 0.65 1.15 -19.18
CA GLY A 205 0.01 0.25 -20.12
C GLY A 205 0.96 -0.27 -21.20
N SER A 206 0.49 -1.25 -21.97
CA SER A 206 1.25 -1.82 -23.09
C SER A 206 1.52 -0.80 -24.22
N ASP A 207 0.75 0.29 -24.28
CA ASP A 207 0.95 1.40 -25.20
C ASP A 207 2.03 2.41 -24.72
N GLY A 208 2.60 2.19 -23.53
CA GLY A 208 3.61 3.04 -22.91
C GLY A 208 3.05 4.25 -22.17
N ASN A 209 1.73 4.43 -22.13
CA ASN A 209 1.09 5.52 -21.41
C ASN A 209 0.71 5.11 -19.98
N VAL A 210 0.49 6.09 -19.11
CA VAL A 210 -0.07 5.84 -17.79
C VAL A 210 -1.53 5.38 -17.97
N VAL A 211 -1.88 4.27 -17.32
CA VAL A 211 -3.26 3.77 -17.29
C VAL A 211 -4.10 4.77 -16.50
N PRO A 212 -5.21 5.29 -17.04
CA PRO A 212 -6.09 6.19 -16.28
C PRO A 212 -6.62 5.52 -15.01
N GLY A 213 -6.81 6.30 -13.95
CA GLY A 213 -7.43 5.83 -12.71
C GLY A 213 -6.81 6.52 -11.49
N PRO A 214 -7.57 6.69 -10.39
CA PRO A 214 -7.14 7.49 -9.24
C PRO A 214 -6.00 6.85 -8.44
N PHE A 215 -5.75 5.54 -8.61
CA PHE A 215 -4.62 4.83 -7.99
C PHE A 215 -3.39 4.74 -8.91
N ASN A 216 -3.57 4.91 -10.22
CA ASN A 216 -2.56 4.54 -11.21
C ASN A 216 -1.45 5.58 -11.45
N ASP A 217 -1.54 6.73 -10.81
CA ASP A 217 -0.50 7.77 -10.80
C ASP A 217 -0.48 8.45 -9.43
N THR A 218 0.35 7.94 -8.53
CA THR A 218 0.37 8.35 -7.12
C THR A 218 1.75 8.82 -6.71
N THR A 219 1.85 10.08 -6.26
CA THR A 219 3.08 10.64 -5.69
C THR A 219 2.99 10.73 -4.17
N ARG A 220 4.06 10.34 -3.48
CA ARG A 220 4.24 10.52 -2.03
C ARG A 220 5.55 11.25 -1.75
N GLU A 221 5.51 12.14 -0.78
CA GLU A 221 6.71 12.73 -0.20
C GLU A 221 7.30 11.78 0.85
N ILE A 222 8.63 11.67 0.87
CA ILE A 222 9.38 11.02 1.94
C ILE A 222 10.52 11.94 2.39
N THR A 223 10.92 11.78 3.65
CA THR A 223 12.12 12.44 4.19
C THR A 223 13.16 11.37 4.54
N VAL A 224 14.40 11.61 4.16
CA VAL A 224 15.54 10.75 4.44
C VAL A 224 16.47 11.49 5.41
N GLU A 225 16.86 10.83 6.49
CA GLU A 225 17.76 11.34 7.52
C GLU A 225 18.89 10.32 7.77
N THR A 226 19.97 10.45 7.02
CA THR A 226 21.16 9.59 7.17
C THR A 226 21.96 9.99 8.41
N GLU A 227 22.54 9.02 9.11
CA GLU A 227 23.60 9.31 10.08
C GLU A 227 24.87 9.68 9.31
N GLY A 228 25.41 10.87 9.57
CA GLY A 228 26.61 11.41 8.89
C GLY A 228 27.92 10.78 9.32
#